data_AF-A0A9D9QSZ2-F1
#
_entry.id   AF-A0A9D9QSZ2-F1
#
_cell.length_a   1.000
_cell.length_b   1.000
_cell.length_c   1.000
_cell.angle_alpha   90.00
_cell.angle_beta   90.00
_cell.angle_gamma   90.00
#
_symmetry.space_group_name_H-M   'P 1'
#
loop_
_entity.id
_entity.type
_entity.pdbx_description
1 polymer ?
#
loop_
_entity_poly.entity_id
_entity_poly.type
_entity_poly.pdbx_seq_one_letter_code
_entity_poly.pdbx_strand_id
1 'polypeptide(L)'
;MDTSTTRLIGPLYHGTRDTAARIILREGFRRSRSRNYTGTGICLSESLTLAYEYGMYETGGCVLEARLAPSARWTDRLDGRNTQGDVWDAFFADSGMDAVCGFGGNVWVVWNPGTLVSITRLSHREAIRRLCAEFDEDGPQCGYNGVVSDYASLWWKQDATDPNLSRFPDHRQQLMTRLKRFVGCTHSTRA
;
A
#
# COMPACT_ATOMS: atom_id res chain seq x y z
N MET A 1 5.80 34.56 5.27
CA MET A 1 6.84 33.53 5.03
C MET A 1 6.56 32.45 6.06
N ASP A 2 6.04 31.26 5.76
CA ASP A 2 6.13 30.42 4.56
C ASP A 2 4.76 30.05 3.96
N THR A 3 4.62 30.19 2.64
CA THR A 3 3.55 29.57 1.85
C THR A 3 3.96 28.14 1.49
N SER A 4 3.88 27.22 2.46
CA SER A 4 4.01 25.78 2.23
C SER A 4 2.65 25.19 1.86
N THR A 5 2.14 25.47 0.65
CA THR A 5 0.83 24.95 0.21
C THR A 5 0.84 24.56 -1.27
N THR A 6 1.65 23.57 -1.65
CA THR A 6 1.39 22.79 -2.89
C THR A 6 2.06 21.42 -2.94
N ARG A 7 2.34 20.76 -1.81
CA ARG A 7 2.89 19.39 -1.85
C ARG A 7 1.75 18.39 -1.81
N LEU A 8 1.65 17.57 -2.85
CA LEU A 8 0.81 16.37 -2.87
C LEU A 8 1.21 15.44 -1.72
N ILE A 9 0.23 14.88 -1.01
CA ILE A 9 0.49 13.92 0.08
C ILE A 9 0.53 12.50 -0.52
N GLY A 10 1.53 11.72 -0.13
CA GLY A 10 1.81 10.39 -0.65
C GLY A 10 3.22 10.24 -1.22
N PRO A 11 3.52 9.10 -1.88
CA PRO A 11 2.56 8.17 -2.48
C PRO A 11 1.70 7.39 -1.47
N LEU A 12 0.45 7.13 -1.85
CA LEU A 12 -0.48 6.24 -1.15
C LEU A 12 -0.79 5.05 -2.05
N TYR A 13 -0.72 3.84 -1.52
CA TYR A 13 -0.88 2.60 -2.25
C TYR A 13 -2.21 1.93 -1.95
N HIS A 14 -2.84 1.41 -3.00
CA HIS A 14 -4.08 0.63 -2.92
C HIS A 14 -3.89 -0.70 -3.64
N GLY A 15 -3.83 -1.77 -2.85
CA GLY A 15 -3.86 -3.14 -3.36
C GLY A 15 -5.27 -3.52 -3.81
N THR A 16 -5.42 -4.02 -5.03
CA THR A 16 -6.73 -4.46 -5.54
C THR A 16 -6.63 -5.49 -6.65
N ARG A 17 -7.76 -6.12 -6.99
CA ARG A 17 -7.85 -7.06 -8.12
C ARG A 17 -7.69 -6.33 -9.45
N ASP A 18 -7.11 -7.02 -10.43
CA ASP A 18 -6.89 -6.50 -11.78
C ASP A 18 -8.13 -5.90 -12.44
N THR A 19 -9.29 -6.54 -12.24
CA THR A 19 -10.58 -6.10 -12.77
C THR A 19 -11.02 -4.76 -12.16
N ALA A 20 -10.88 -4.60 -10.85
CA ALA A 20 -11.22 -3.36 -10.14
C ALA A 20 -10.25 -2.23 -10.50
N ALA A 21 -8.95 -2.53 -10.61
CA ALA A 21 -7.94 -1.54 -10.99
C ALA A 21 -8.23 -0.89 -12.34
N ARG A 22 -8.67 -1.66 -13.35
CA ARG A 22 -9.04 -1.10 -14.66
C ARG A 22 -10.21 -0.12 -14.57
N ILE A 23 -11.18 -0.40 -13.72
CA ILE A 23 -12.32 0.51 -13.50
C ILE A 23 -11.84 1.78 -12.79
N ILE A 24 -11.03 1.64 -11.74
CA ILE A 24 -10.49 2.77 -10.97
C ILE A 24 -9.64 3.69 -11.86
N LEU A 25 -8.78 3.13 -12.71
CA LEU A 25 -7.95 3.92 -13.62
C LEU A 25 -8.77 4.68 -14.67
N ARG A 26 -9.93 4.16 -15.06
CA ARG A 26 -10.82 4.80 -16.04
C ARG A 26 -11.76 5.83 -15.42
N GLU A 27 -12.31 5.52 -14.25
CA GLU A 27 -13.45 6.24 -13.66
C GLU A 27 -13.11 6.94 -12.34
N GLY A 28 -11.89 6.78 -11.86
CA GLY A 28 -11.48 7.18 -10.51
C GLY A 28 -11.92 6.18 -9.44
N PHE A 29 -11.46 6.40 -8.21
CA PHE A 29 -11.91 5.63 -7.07
C PHE A 29 -13.40 5.88 -6.78
N ARG A 30 -14.05 4.89 -6.19
CA ARG A 30 -15.40 5.01 -5.65
C ARG A 30 -15.44 4.39 -4.26
N ARG A 31 -16.22 5.01 -3.38
CA ARG A 31 -16.54 4.42 -2.07
C ARG A 31 -17.25 3.08 -2.26
N SER A 32 -17.00 2.18 -1.32
CA SER A 32 -17.69 0.89 -1.28
C SER A 32 -19.18 1.13 -1.00
N ARG A 33 -20.06 0.32 -1.61
CA ARG A 33 -21.49 0.28 -1.25
C ARG A 33 -21.73 -0.51 0.04
N SER A 34 -20.84 -1.45 0.34
CA SER A 34 -20.88 -2.29 1.54
C SER A 34 -19.85 -1.82 2.54
N ARG A 35 -20.20 -1.89 3.83
CA ARG A 35 -19.31 -1.47 4.91
C ARG A 35 -18.20 -2.48 5.15
N ASN A 36 -17.03 -2.00 5.52
CA ASN A 36 -15.93 -2.77 6.09
C ASN A 36 -15.53 -2.14 7.44
N TYR A 37 -14.36 -2.51 7.97
CA TYR A 37 -13.87 -1.99 9.26
C TYR A 37 -13.58 -0.48 9.26
N THR A 38 -13.43 0.16 8.09
CA THR A 38 -13.28 1.61 7.89
C THR A 38 -14.55 2.27 7.31
N GLY A 39 -15.70 1.61 7.46
CA GLY A 39 -16.97 2.09 6.92
C GLY A 39 -17.05 1.90 5.40
N THR A 40 -17.44 2.94 4.67
CA THR A 40 -17.51 2.93 3.20
C THR A 40 -16.35 3.66 2.52
N GLY A 41 -15.41 4.18 3.31
CA GLY A 41 -14.23 4.90 2.81
C GLY A 41 -13.30 4.04 1.96
N ILE A 42 -12.50 4.71 1.13
CA ILE A 42 -11.46 4.07 0.31
C ILE A 42 -10.20 3.93 1.18
N CYS A 43 -9.71 2.71 1.36
CA CYS A 43 -8.48 2.46 2.10
C CYS A 43 -7.25 2.50 1.19
N LEU A 44 -6.26 3.30 1.59
CA LEU A 44 -4.92 3.30 1.04
C LEU A 44 -3.90 3.17 2.17
N SER A 45 -2.65 2.90 1.83
CA SER A 45 -1.55 2.80 2.79
C SER A 45 -0.30 3.52 2.29
N GLU A 46 0.50 4.06 3.20
CA GLU A 46 1.86 4.53 2.86
C GLU A 46 2.82 3.35 2.62
N SER A 47 2.48 2.16 3.12
CA SER A 47 3.27 0.94 2.97
C SER A 47 2.92 0.22 1.66
N LEU A 48 3.92 0.12 0.77
CA LEU A 48 3.79 -0.69 -0.44
C LEU A 48 3.69 -2.17 -0.08
N THR A 49 4.46 -2.63 0.90
CA THR A 49 4.47 -4.03 1.36
C THR A 49 3.07 -4.51 1.77
N LEU A 50 2.31 -3.71 2.52
CA LEU A 50 0.92 -4.02 2.86
C LEU A 50 0.01 -4.00 1.61
N ALA A 51 0.11 -2.97 0.77
CA ALA A 51 -0.71 -2.89 -0.44
C ALA A 51 -0.43 -4.05 -1.42
N TYR A 52 0.81 -4.51 -1.49
CA TYR A 52 1.23 -5.63 -2.33
C TYR A 52 0.56 -6.94 -1.89
N GLU A 53 0.60 -7.22 -0.59
CA GLU A 53 0.00 -8.40 0.02
C GLU A 53 -1.53 -8.37 -0.09
N TYR A 54 -2.18 -7.31 0.42
CA TYR A 54 -3.65 -7.20 0.37
C TYR A 54 -4.19 -7.10 -1.06
N GLY A 55 -3.39 -6.53 -1.96
CA GLY A 55 -3.71 -6.51 -3.39
C GLY A 55 -3.63 -7.87 -4.04
N MET A 56 -3.05 -8.88 -3.38
CA MET A 56 -2.85 -10.22 -3.90
C MET A 56 -2.14 -10.17 -5.26
N TYR A 57 -1.07 -9.35 -5.34
CA TYR A 57 -0.37 -9.05 -6.59
C TYR A 57 0.04 -10.34 -7.31
N GLU A 58 0.51 -11.34 -6.56
CA GLU A 58 1.00 -12.60 -7.13
C GLU A 58 -0.09 -13.55 -7.65
N THR A 59 -1.36 -13.28 -7.37
CA THR A 59 -2.48 -14.17 -7.74
C THR A 59 -3.57 -13.44 -8.53
N GLY A 60 -3.19 -12.47 -9.35
CA GLY A 60 -4.11 -11.75 -10.27
C GLY A 60 -4.62 -10.41 -9.75
N GLY A 61 -3.84 -9.79 -8.86
CA GLY A 61 -4.07 -8.42 -8.42
C GLY A 61 -2.96 -7.46 -8.86
N CYS A 62 -3.02 -6.25 -8.32
CA CYS A 62 -2.04 -5.22 -8.56
C CYS A 62 -2.07 -4.15 -7.45
N VAL A 63 -1.09 -3.25 -7.50
CA VAL A 63 -1.06 -2.05 -6.66
C VAL A 63 -1.26 -0.81 -7.53
N LEU A 64 -2.19 0.03 -7.10
CA LEU A 64 -2.33 1.40 -7.57
C LEU A 64 -1.58 2.34 -6.64
N GLU A 65 -0.89 3.31 -7.21
CA GLU A 65 -0.35 4.48 -6.51
C GLU A 65 -1.27 5.66 -6.77
N ALA A 66 -1.59 6.41 -5.72
CA ALA A 66 -2.33 7.66 -5.79
C ALA A 66 -1.71 8.71 -4.86
N ARG A 67 -2.15 9.95 -5.00
CA ARG A 67 -1.77 11.05 -4.12
C ARG A 67 -3.00 11.79 -3.66
N LEU A 68 -2.97 12.34 -2.45
CA LEU A 68 -4.01 13.24 -1.99
C LEU A 68 -3.75 14.65 -2.52
N ALA A 69 -4.78 15.28 -3.07
CA ALA A 69 -4.72 16.65 -3.57
C ALA A 69 -4.33 17.62 -2.44
N PRO A 70 -3.56 18.70 -2.71
CA PRO A 70 -3.13 19.62 -1.65
C PRO A 70 -4.30 20.39 -1.01
N SER A 71 -5.43 20.46 -1.71
CA SER A 71 -6.67 21.07 -1.23
C SER A 71 -7.52 20.14 -0.35
N ALA A 72 -7.15 18.87 -0.23
CA ALA A 72 -7.92 17.91 0.55
C ALA A 72 -7.83 18.24 2.04
N ARG A 73 -9.00 18.27 2.70
CA ARG A 73 -9.08 18.41 4.15
C ARG A 73 -8.85 17.05 4.78
N TRP A 74 -7.80 16.91 5.57
CA TRP A 74 -7.51 15.65 6.24
C TRP A 74 -7.07 15.86 7.69
N THR A 75 -7.16 14.79 8.48
CA THR A 75 -6.72 14.80 9.87
C THR A 75 -6.13 13.45 10.28
N ASP A 76 -5.23 13.46 11.25
CA ASP A 76 -4.74 12.29 11.96
C ASP A 76 -5.43 12.06 13.33
N ARG A 77 -6.37 12.95 13.68
CA ARG A 77 -7.06 12.95 14.96
C ARG A 77 -8.39 12.22 14.86
N LEU A 78 -8.32 10.90 14.88
CA LEU A 78 -9.49 10.07 15.11
C LEU A 78 -9.38 9.45 16.52
N ASP A 79 -10.28 9.85 17.42
CA ASP A 79 -10.30 9.30 18.77
C ASP A 79 -10.55 7.79 18.71
N GLY A 80 -9.53 7.01 19.08
CA GLY A 80 -9.49 5.55 18.94
C GLY A 80 -10.50 4.77 19.79
N ARG A 81 -11.51 5.42 20.38
CA ARG A 81 -12.46 4.79 21.29
C ARG A 81 -13.61 4.06 20.60
N ASN A 82 -13.82 4.21 19.28
CA ASN A 82 -14.77 3.42 18.50
C ASN A 82 -14.55 3.53 16.98
N THR A 83 -13.47 2.98 16.43
CA THR A 83 -13.14 3.07 15.00
C THR A 83 -13.69 1.91 14.16
N GLN A 84 -14.94 1.48 14.41
CA GLN A 84 -15.59 0.43 13.63
C GLN A 84 -16.72 0.98 12.77
N GLY A 85 -16.69 0.64 11.48
CA GLY A 85 -17.83 0.75 10.58
C GLY A 85 -18.47 2.14 10.57
N ASP A 86 -19.72 2.24 11.03
CA ASP A 86 -20.58 3.42 10.97
C ASP A 86 -19.97 4.68 11.60
N VAL A 87 -19.05 4.53 12.54
CA VAL A 87 -18.38 5.67 13.17
C VAL A 87 -17.51 6.43 12.17
N TRP A 88 -16.90 5.74 11.21
CA TRP A 88 -16.15 6.39 10.13
C TRP A 88 -17.06 7.22 9.25
N ASP A 89 -18.16 6.62 8.78
CA ASP A 89 -19.12 7.30 7.90
C ASP A 89 -19.75 8.52 8.59
N ALA A 90 -20.14 8.38 9.86
CA ALA A 90 -20.68 9.48 10.67
C ALA A 90 -19.62 10.58 10.89
N PHE A 91 -18.39 10.19 11.26
CA PHE A 91 -17.30 11.15 11.43
C PHE A 91 -17.06 11.97 10.17
N PHE A 92 -17.01 11.34 8.99
CA PHE A 92 -16.82 12.06 7.73
C PHE A 92 -18.00 12.96 7.38
N ALA A 93 -19.23 12.49 7.62
CA ALA A 93 -20.43 13.29 7.41
C ALA A 93 -20.46 14.54 8.30
N ASP A 94 -20.08 14.40 9.58
CA ASP A 94 -20.14 15.49 10.56
C ASP A 94 -18.96 16.47 10.46
N SER A 95 -17.75 15.96 10.19
CA SER A 95 -16.53 16.77 10.14
C SER A 95 -16.31 17.49 8.81
N GLY A 96 -16.88 16.95 7.72
CA GLY A 96 -16.60 17.39 6.36
C GLY A 96 -15.15 17.20 5.93
N MET A 97 -14.40 16.30 6.59
CA MET A 97 -13.05 15.91 6.16
C MET A 97 -13.12 15.03 4.90
N ASP A 98 -12.14 15.18 4.02
CA ASP A 98 -11.98 14.36 2.82
C ASP A 98 -11.23 13.06 3.11
N ALA A 99 -10.32 13.06 4.08
CA ALA A 99 -9.52 11.91 4.45
C ALA A 99 -9.13 11.89 5.92
N VAL A 100 -8.82 10.70 6.44
CA VAL A 100 -8.21 10.50 7.76
C VAL A 100 -6.97 9.64 7.59
N CYS A 101 -5.88 10.04 8.24
CA CYS A 101 -4.69 9.23 8.41
C CYS A 101 -4.72 8.59 9.80
N GLY A 102 -4.69 7.27 9.87
CA GLY A 102 -4.79 6.52 11.12
C GLY A 102 -3.63 5.54 11.29
N PHE A 103 -3.63 4.85 12.43
CA PHE A 103 -2.71 3.74 12.70
C PHE A 103 -1.23 4.12 12.54
N GLY A 104 -0.83 5.27 13.11
CA GLY A 104 0.56 5.72 13.11
C GLY A 104 1.09 6.18 11.74
N GLY A 105 0.21 6.62 10.82
CA GLY A 105 0.60 7.07 9.47
C GLY A 105 0.26 6.07 8.38
N ASN A 106 0.06 4.81 8.73
CA ASN A 106 0.05 3.72 7.75
C ASN A 106 -1.26 3.53 7.01
N VAL A 107 -2.40 3.93 7.57
CA VAL A 107 -3.72 3.69 6.96
C VAL A 107 -4.40 5.00 6.66
N TRP A 108 -4.70 5.22 5.38
CA TRP A 108 -5.46 6.36 4.90
C TRP A 108 -6.86 5.92 4.54
N VAL A 109 -7.87 6.52 5.16
CA VAL A 109 -9.27 6.34 4.81
C VAL A 109 -9.74 7.61 4.09
N VAL A 110 -10.04 7.50 2.81
CA VAL A 110 -10.48 8.62 1.98
C VAL A 110 -11.98 8.54 1.74
N TRP A 111 -12.70 9.59 2.13
CA TRP A 111 -14.14 9.72 2.00
C TRP A 111 -14.56 10.37 0.69
N ASN A 112 -13.85 11.42 0.27
CA ASN A 112 -14.11 12.13 -0.97
C ASN A 112 -13.16 11.63 -2.06
N PRO A 113 -13.60 10.77 -3.00
CA PRO A 113 -12.72 10.17 -3.99
C PRO A 113 -12.12 11.19 -4.97
N GLY A 114 -12.77 12.34 -5.14
CA GLY A 114 -12.27 13.42 -6.00
C GLY A 114 -10.97 14.07 -5.51
N THR A 115 -10.57 13.79 -4.26
CA THR A 115 -9.28 14.24 -3.72
C THR A 115 -8.12 13.30 -4.03
N LEU A 116 -8.39 12.08 -4.54
CA LEU A 116 -7.34 11.18 -5.00
C LEU A 116 -6.96 11.51 -6.43
N VAL A 117 -5.72 11.96 -6.61
CA VAL A 117 -5.16 12.43 -7.87
C VAL A 117 -3.91 11.65 -8.24
N SER A 118 -3.43 11.82 -9.48
CA SER A 118 -2.22 11.16 -10.00
C SER A 118 -2.26 9.62 -9.86
N ILE A 119 -3.43 9.03 -10.09
CA ILE A 119 -3.65 7.59 -9.94
C ILE A 119 -2.91 6.86 -11.06
N THR A 120 -1.99 5.98 -10.70
CA THR A 120 -1.22 5.15 -11.63
C THR A 120 -1.16 3.72 -11.14
N ARG A 121 -0.85 2.79 -12.04
CA ARG A 121 -0.63 1.38 -11.70
C ARG A 121 0.86 1.09 -11.68
N LEU A 122 1.35 0.51 -10.59
CA LEU A 122 2.71 0.01 -10.54
C LEU A 122 2.83 -1.22 -11.43
N SER A 123 3.83 -1.25 -12.32
CA SER A 123 4.23 -2.49 -12.98
C SER A 123 4.80 -3.47 -11.96
N HIS A 124 4.73 -4.77 -12.25
CA HIS A 124 5.27 -5.78 -11.34
C HIS A 124 6.76 -5.57 -11.07
N ARG A 125 7.53 -5.22 -12.11
CA ARG A 125 8.95 -4.85 -12.00
C ARG A 125 9.18 -3.61 -11.11
N GLU A 126 8.29 -2.62 -11.16
CA GLU A 126 8.35 -1.43 -10.31
C GLU A 126 8.11 -1.80 -8.85
N ALA A 127 7.05 -2.58 -8.60
CA ALA A 127 6.70 -3.01 -7.26
C ALA A 127 7.83 -3.83 -6.62
N ILE A 128 8.36 -4.85 -7.30
CA ILE A 128 9.48 -5.66 -6.77
C ILE A 128 10.71 -4.80 -6.47
N ARG A 129 11.06 -3.84 -7.34
CA ARG A 129 12.21 -2.96 -7.09
C ARG A 129 12.04 -2.13 -5.82
N ARG A 130 10.84 -1.60 -5.58
CA ARG A 130 10.54 -0.80 -4.40
C ARG A 130 10.47 -1.67 -3.14
N LEU A 131 9.94 -2.89 -3.22
CA LEU A 131 10.02 -3.86 -2.13
C LEU A 131 11.48 -4.14 -1.74
N CYS A 132 12.37 -4.38 -2.71
CA CYS A 132 13.80 -4.56 -2.42
C CYS A 132 14.42 -3.35 -1.71
N ALA A 133 14.05 -2.12 -2.10
CA ALA A 133 14.52 -0.93 -1.42
C ALA A 133 14.03 -0.85 0.03
N GLU A 134 12.76 -1.18 0.30
CA GLU A 134 12.25 -1.28 1.68
C GLU A 134 12.99 -2.36 2.49
N PHE A 135 13.31 -3.50 1.89
CA PHE A 135 14.08 -4.56 2.56
C PHE A 135 15.51 -4.14 2.90
N ASP A 136 16.13 -3.31 2.06
CA ASP A 136 17.45 -2.76 2.31
C ASP A 136 17.44 -1.73 3.46
N GLU A 137 16.37 -0.96 3.59
CA GLU A 137 16.18 0.03 4.67
C GLU A 137 15.86 -0.63 6.01
N ASP A 138 14.97 -1.62 6.02
CA ASP A 138 14.47 -2.25 7.24
C ASP A 138 15.44 -3.29 7.83
N GLY A 139 16.07 -4.11 6.98
CA GLY A 139 16.96 -5.19 7.40
C GLY A 139 16.26 -6.45 7.98
N PRO A 140 17.01 -7.55 8.16
CA PRO A 140 16.49 -8.91 8.33
C PRO A 140 15.65 -9.19 9.58
N GLN A 141 15.62 -8.27 10.53
CA GLN A 141 14.82 -8.35 11.75
C GLN A 141 13.40 -7.81 11.56
N CYS A 142 13.12 -7.13 10.45
CA CYS A 142 11.78 -6.62 10.15
C CYS A 142 10.85 -7.76 9.68
N GLY A 143 9.64 -7.78 10.23
CA GLY A 143 8.62 -8.76 9.89
C GLY A 143 7.66 -8.22 8.84
N TYR A 144 7.55 -8.94 7.71
CA TYR A 144 6.51 -8.70 6.71
C TYR A 144 5.47 -9.82 6.72
N ASN A 145 4.32 -9.55 6.09
CA ASN A 145 3.21 -10.49 5.98
C ASN A 145 3.19 -11.19 4.62
N GLY A 146 2.65 -12.42 4.62
CA GLY A 146 2.32 -13.17 3.41
C GLY A 146 3.47 -13.27 2.41
N VAL A 147 3.18 -13.03 1.12
CA VAL A 147 4.15 -13.25 0.05
C VAL A 147 5.31 -12.25 0.09
N VAL A 148 5.12 -11.10 0.73
CA VAL A 148 6.19 -10.13 0.94
C VAL A 148 7.21 -10.67 1.95
N SER A 149 6.76 -11.39 2.97
CA SER A 149 7.63 -12.11 3.92
C SER A 149 8.51 -13.11 3.17
N ASP A 150 7.92 -13.91 2.28
CA ASP A 150 8.63 -14.87 1.45
C ASP A 150 9.69 -14.17 0.56
N TYR A 151 9.36 -13.02 -0.03
CA TYR A 151 10.34 -12.23 -0.80
C TYR A 151 11.48 -11.70 0.07
N ALA A 152 11.20 -11.22 1.27
CA ALA A 152 12.21 -10.71 2.19
C ALA A 152 13.13 -11.83 2.69
N SER A 153 12.58 -13.00 3.03
CA SER A 153 13.34 -14.23 3.35
C SER A 153 14.31 -14.59 2.23
N LEU A 154 13.89 -14.52 0.96
CA LEU A 154 14.77 -14.76 -0.19
C LEU A 154 15.84 -13.67 -0.35
N TRP A 155 15.46 -12.40 -0.13
CA TRP A 155 16.36 -11.25 -0.25
C TRP A 155 17.52 -11.35 0.74
N TRP A 156 17.22 -11.66 2.01
CA TRP A 156 18.22 -11.79 3.07
C TRP A 156 18.83 -13.20 3.21
N LYS A 157 18.55 -14.09 2.25
CA LYS A 157 19.08 -15.48 2.21
C LYS A 157 18.72 -16.31 3.47
N GLN A 158 17.50 -16.12 3.96
CA GLN A 158 16.90 -16.86 5.08
C GLN A 158 15.86 -17.88 4.63
N ASP A 159 15.79 -18.17 3.33
CA ASP A 159 14.81 -19.05 2.72
C ASP A 159 14.88 -20.50 3.19
N ALA A 160 16.01 -20.94 3.74
CA ALA A 160 16.15 -22.27 4.34
C ALA A 160 15.36 -22.43 5.65
N THR A 161 15.15 -21.33 6.39
CA THR A 161 14.40 -21.33 7.66
C THR A 161 12.93 -20.93 7.49
N ASP A 162 12.54 -20.50 6.30
CA ASP A 162 11.18 -20.10 5.98
C ASP A 162 10.31 -21.34 5.65
N PRO A 163 9.23 -21.61 6.43
CA PRO A 163 8.38 -22.77 6.22
C PRO A 163 7.68 -22.79 4.85
N ASN A 164 7.31 -21.63 4.29
CA ASN A 164 6.64 -21.57 2.99
C ASN A 164 7.63 -21.91 1.89
N LEU A 165 8.82 -21.30 1.92
CA LEU A 165 9.82 -21.48 0.88
C LEU A 165 10.47 -22.87 0.90
N SER A 166 10.62 -23.47 2.09
CA SER A 166 11.14 -24.84 2.24
C SER A 166 10.13 -25.91 1.83
N ARG A 167 8.83 -25.69 2.08
CA ARG A 167 7.76 -26.65 1.74
C ARG A 167 7.28 -26.54 0.30
N PHE A 168 7.39 -25.37 -0.32
CA PHE A 168 6.87 -25.10 -1.66
C PHE A 168 8.00 -24.65 -2.62
N PRO A 169 8.80 -25.59 -3.17
CA PRO A 169 9.96 -25.26 -3.99
C PRO A 169 9.61 -24.55 -5.30
N ASP A 170 8.45 -24.84 -5.90
CA ASP A 170 7.99 -24.17 -7.12
C ASP A 170 7.66 -22.69 -6.87
N HIS A 171 6.99 -22.41 -5.74
CA HIS A 171 6.72 -21.03 -5.29
C HIS A 171 8.03 -20.28 -5.06
N ARG A 172 8.96 -20.89 -4.31
CA ARG A 172 10.31 -20.34 -4.11
C ARG A 172 11.00 -20.01 -5.43
N GLN A 173 10.99 -20.94 -6.39
CA GLN A 173 11.63 -20.74 -7.69
C GLN A 173 10.98 -19.61 -8.49
N GLN A 174 9.66 -19.47 -8.41
CA GLN A 174 8.92 -18.39 -9.05
C GLN A 174 9.30 -17.02 -8.47
N LEU A 175 9.30 -16.87 -7.15
CA LEU A 175 9.70 -15.64 -6.47
C LEU A 175 11.18 -15.30 -6.75
N MET A 176 12.07 -16.28 -6.67
CA MET A 176 13.49 -16.09 -6.96
C MET A 176 13.72 -15.63 -8.40
N THR A 177 12.97 -16.16 -9.37
CA THR A 177 13.08 -15.74 -10.78
C THR A 177 12.75 -14.26 -10.96
N ARG A 178 11.79 -13.75 -10.18
CA ARG A 178 11.40 -12.33 -10.19
C ARG A 178 12.43 -11.45 -9.50
N LEU A 179 13.01 -11.93 -8.40
CA LEU A 179 14.08 -11.25 -7.66
C LEU A 179 15.44 -11.27 -8.38
N LYS A 180 15.72 -12.26 -9.22
CA LYS A 180 17.06 -12.49 -9.82
C LYS A 180 17.68 -11.26 -10.50
N ARG A 181 16.84 -10.34 -10.98
CA ARG A 181 17.29 -9.09 -11.64
C ARG A 181 17.69 -7.97 -10.67
N PHE A 182 17.44 -8.16 -9.39
CA PHE A 182 17.66 -7.18 -8.32
C PHE A 182 18.66 -7.70 -7.27
N VAL A 183 18.75 -9.03 -7.12
CA VAL A 183 19.73 -9.67 -6.22
C VAL A 183 21.16 -9.33 -6.65
N GLY A 184 21.95 -8.78 -5.73
CA GLY A 184 23.35 -8.42 -5.97
C GLY A 184 23.54 -7.07 -6.67
N CYS A 185 22.47 -6.34 -6.97
CA CYS A 185 22.57 -4.93 -7.34
C CYS A 185 22.85 -4.13 -6.07
N THR A 186 24.13 -3.87 -5.76
CA THR A 186 24.52 -2.81 -4.82
C THR A 186 24.02 -1.50 -5.39
N HIS A 187 22.90 -0.98 -4.88
CA HIS A 187 22.48 0.36 -5.21
C HIS A 187 23.41 1.33 -4.49
N SER A 188 24.15 2.10 -5.29
CA SER A 188 24.88 3.26 -4.82
C SER A 188 23.93 4.13 -4.00
N THR A 189 24.17 4.21 -2.70
CA THR A 189 23.68 5.29 -1.86
C THR A 189 24.30 6.58 -2.37
N ARG A 190 23.60 7.26 -3.29
CA ARG A 190 23.90 8.64 -3.70
C ARG A 190 22.61 9.28 -4.20
N ALA A 191 22.29 10.53 -3.89
CA ALA A 191 22.95 11.55 -3.09
C ALA A 191 21.90 12.64 -2.81
#